data_AF-A0A940VTJ9-F1
#
_entry.id   AF-A0A940VTJ9-F1
#
_cell.length_a   1.000
_cell.length_b   1.000
_cell.length_c   1.000
_cell.angle_alpha   90.00
_cell.angle_beta   90.00
_cell.angle_gamma   90.00
#
_symmetry.space_group_name_H-M   'P 1'
#
loop_
_entity.id
_entity.type
_entity.pdbx_description
1 polymer ?
#
loop_
_entity_poly.entity_id
_entity_poly.type
_entity_poly.pdbx_seq_one_letter_code
_entity_poly.pdbx_strand_id
1 'polypeptide(L)'
;MENIIIGIAACLIFLMIAGLIGYKKKKKADNVISQITNELLFQNPHTELLGPMTYHGGFPPMPKPSVLQMGVNHDNLILYNYQGWSDKVNVRDWCSVEKFTVQKKADYVVGSVTLLGPLVPLFFRDTFKYFITIKYIDIDREENHLVLETGNSKLQEQVYTKLFRHYRKAS
;
A
#
# COMPACT_ATOMS: atom_id res chain seq x y z
N MET A 1 -12.52 -31.94 33.95
CA MET A 1 -11.72 -30.70 33.92
C MET A 1 -10.40 -30.88 33.18
N GLU A 2 -9.69 -32.01 33.34
CA GLU A 2 -8.41 -32.26 32.65
C GLU A 2 -8.47 -32.12 31.12
N ASN A 3 -9.50 -32.66 30.46
CA ASN A 3 -9.64 -32.54 28.99
C ASN A 3 -9.83 -31.08 28.51
N ILE A 4 -10.41 -30.21 29.35
CA ILE A 4 -10.57 -28.78 29.05
C ILE A 4 -9.21 -28.07 29.13
N ILE A 5 -8.41 -28.43 30.14
CA ILE A 5 -7.06 -27.87 30.34
C ILE A 5 -6.12 -28.29 29.19
N ILE A 6 -6.20 -29.56 28.76
CA ILE A 6 -5.44 -30.08 27.61
C ILE A 6 -5.86 -29.37 26.31
N GLY A 7 -7.16 -29.15 26.10
CA GLY A 7 -7.68 -28.42 24.95
C GLY A 7 -7.20 -26.95 24.90
N ILE A 8 -7.21 -26.25 26.03
CA ILE A 8 -6.71 -24.87 26.13
C ILE A 8 -5.20 -24.82 25.86
N ALA A 9 -4.42 -25.74 26.43
CA ALA A 9 -2.98 -25.81 26.22
C ALA A 9 -2.62 -26.06 24.74
N ALA A 10 -3.32 -26.98 24.07
CA ALA A 10 -3.12 -27.24 22.64
C ALA A 10 -3.45 -26.01 21.78
N CYS A 11 -4.50 -25.27 22.11
CA CYS A 11 -4.89 -24.05 21.38
C CYS A 11 -3.86 -22.92 21.55
N LEU A 12 -3.31 -22.74 22.76
CA LEU A 12 -2.25 -21.76 23.01
C LEU A 12 -0.95 -22.10 22.28
N ILE A 13 -0.57 -23.38 22.24
CA ILE A 13 0.60 -23.85 21.49
C ILE A 13 0.40 -23.58 19.99
N PHE A 14 -0.79 -23.87 19.44
CA PHE A 14 -1.10 -23.59 18.04
C PHE A 14 -1.00 -22.08 17.72
N LEU A 15 -1.56 -21.22 18.58
CA LEU A 15 -1.45 -19.77 18.44
C LEU A 15 0.01 -19.29 18.50
N MET A 16 0.83 -19.87 19.37
CA MET A 16 2.25 -19.55 19.46
C MET A 16 3.01 -19.94 18.18
N ILE A 17 2.76 -21.15 17.66
CA ILE A 17 3.38 -21.64 16.42
C ILE A 17 2.95 -20.76 15.24
N ALA A 18 1.66 -20.45 15.12
CA ALA A 18 1.15 -19.55 14.09
C ALA A 18 1.80 -18.16 14.18
N GLY A 19 1.96 -17.62 15.39
CA GLY A 19 2.65 -16.36 15.66
C GLY A 19 4.13 -16.39 15.22
N LEU A 20 4.86 -17.45 15.54
CA LEU A 20 6.27 -17.63 15.14
C LEU A 20 6.43 -17.75 13.63
N ILE A 21 5.55 -18.49 12.95
CA ILE A 21 5.55 -18.58 11.48
C ILE A 21 5.27 -17.22 10.85
N GLY A 22 4.29 -16.48 11.38
CA GLY A 22 3.97 -15.12 10.94
C GLY A 22 5.17 -14.17 11.12
N TYR A 23 5.84 -14.22 12.27
CA TYR A 23 7.02 -13.41 12.55
C TYR A 23 8.18 -13.70 11.58
N LYS A 24 8.48 -14.98 11.32
CA LYS A 24 9.54 -15.36 10.37
C LYS A 24 9.23 -14.86 8.95
N LYS A 25 7.97 -14.98 8.50
CA LYS A 25 7.55 -14.47 7.19
C LYS A 25 7.71 -12.96 7.09
N LYS A 26 7.27 -12.21 8.11
CA LYS A 26 7.43 -10.75 8.16
C LYS A 26 8.90 -10.34 8.13
N LYS A 27 9.74 -10.95 8.97
CA LYS A 27 11.18 -10.66 9.01
C LYS A 27 11.87 -10.91 7.65
N LYS A 28 11.49 -11.97 6.94
CA LYS A 28 12.00 -12.23 5.58
C LYS A 28 11.57 -11.13 4.60
N ALA A 29 10.31 -10.70 4.66
CA ALA A 29 9.79 -9.64 3.81
C ALA A 29 10.48 -8.28 4.09
N ASP A 30 10.68 -7.95 5.36
CA ASP A 30 11.37 -6.72 5.79
C ASP A 30 12.85 -6.72 5.34
N ASN A 31 13.52 -7.88 5.36
CA ASN A 31 14.89 -8.02 4.85
C ASN A 31 14.99 -7.80 3.34
N VAL A 32 14.02 -8.30 2.56
CA VAL A 32 13.99 -8.08 1.10
C VAL A 32 13.77 -6.60 0.79
N ILE A 33 12.82 -5.94 1.48
CA ILE A 33 12.64 -4.50 1.34
C ILE A 33 13.91 -3.74 1.69
N SER A 34 14.56 -4.07 2.81
CA SER A 34 15.73 -3.31 3.25
C SER A 34 16.89 -3.49 2.27
N GLN A 35 17.07 -4.68 1.70
CA GLN A 35 18.04 -4.93 0.63
C GLN A 35 17.75 -4.08 -0.61
N ILE A 36 16.53 -4.16 -1.16
CA ILE A 36 16.14 -3.38 -2.35
C ILE A 36 16.23 -1.88 -2.07
N THR A 37 15.78 -1.44 -0.90
CA THR A 37 15.84 -0.03 -0.50
C THR A 37 17.28 0.46 -0.41
N ASN A 38 18.17 -0.34 0.18
CA ASN A 38 19.59 0.00 0.25
C ASN A 38 20.20 0.05 -1.16
N GLU A 39 19.94 -0.94 -2.01
CA GLU A 39 20.42 -0.95 -3.40
C GLU A 39 19.92 0.28 -4.19
N LEU A 40 18.66 0.65 -4.03
CA LEU A 40 18.08 1.84 -4.65
C LEU A 40 18.73 3.14 -4.15
N LEU A 41 18.98 3.24 -2.85
CA LEU A 41 19.67 4.38 -2.24
C LEU A 41 21.15 4.45 -2.64
N PHE A 42 21.82 3.31 -2.78
CA PHE A 42 23.20 3.24 -3.26
C PHE A 42 23.32 3.67 -4.73
N GLN A 43 22.40 3.22 -5.59
CA GLN A 43 22.40 3.60 -6.99
C GLN A 43 21.99 5.06 -7.21
N ASN A 44 21.13 5.60 -6.35
CA ASN A 44 20.60 6.96 -6.45
C ASN A 44 20.49 7.58 -5.06
N PRO A 45 21.56 8.23 -4.54
CA PRO A 45 21.59 8.79 -3.18
C PRO A 45 20.57 9.91 -2.93
N HIS A 46 19.98 10.47 -4.00
CA HIS A 46 18.94 11.49 -3.92
C HIS A 46 17.51 10.91 -3.98
N THR A 47 17.35 9.59 -3.84
CA THR A 47 16.02 8.97 -3.84
C THR A 47 15.29 9.24 -2.53
N GLU A 48 14.15 9.92 -2.61
CA GLU A 48 13.28 10.14 -1.47
C GLU A 48 12.30 8.98 -1.31
N LEU A 49 12.33 8.29 -0.16
CA LEU A 49 11.36 7.24 0.15
C LEU A 49 9.99 7.85 0.45
N LEU A 50 8.95 7.26 -0.15
CA LEU A 50 7.55 7.69 -0.04
C LEU A 50 6.76 6.84 0.96
N GLY A 51 7.17 5.58 1.15
CA GLY A 51 6.49 4.62 2.03
C GLY A 51 5.45 3.77 1.29
N PRO A 52 4.80 2.82 2.00
CA PRO A 52 3.92 1.84 1.37
C PRO A 52 2.57 2.43 0.99
N MET A 53 2.13 2.18 -0.25
CA MET A 53 0.76 2.41 -0.70
C MET A 53 0.24 1.20 -1.48
N THR A 54 -1.08 1.00 -1.49
CA THR A 54 -1.71 -0.05 -2.28
C THR A 54 -1.85 0.45 -3.71
N TYR A 55 -1.26 -0.25 -4.65
CA TYR A 55 -1.41 0.01 -6.08
C TYR A 55 -2.67 -0.68 -6.59
N HIS A 56 -3.53 0.03 -7.33
CA HIS A 56 -4.82 -0.49 -7.81
C HIS A 56 -4.85 -0.86 -9.30
N GLY A 57 -3.70 -0.79 -9.98
CA GLY A 57 -3.60 -1.04 -11.41
C GLY A 57 -3.14 0.19 -12.19
N GLY A 58 -2.90 -0.03 -13.47
CA GLY A 58 -2.16 0.85 -14.35
C GLY A 58 -1.05 0.09 -15.07
N PHE A 59 -0.17 0.85 -15.73
CA PHE A 59 1.14 0.33 -16.08
C PHE A 59 2.12 0.64 -14.93
N PRO A 60 3.04 -0.26 -14.61
CA PRO A 60 3.14 -1.63 -15.13
C PRO A 60 2.06 -2.59 -14.60
N PRO A 61 1.63 -3.58 -15.42
CA PRO A 61 0.46 -4.40 -15.11
C PRO A 61 0.72 -5.32 -13.91
N MET A 62 -0.08 -5.14 -12.85
CA MET A 62 -0.19 -6.11 -11.75
C MET A 62 -1.53 -6.82 -11.77
N PRO A 63 -1.57 -8.16 -11.63
CA PRO A 63 -2.79 -8.94 -11.71
C PRO A 63 -3.77 -8.69 -10.56
N LYS A 64 -3.31 -8.12 -9.43
CA LYS A 64 -4.14 -7.78 -8.27
C LYS A 64 -3.60 -6.53 -7.58
N PRO A 65 -4.48 -5.72 -6.95
CA PRO A 65 -4.03 -4.64 -6.09
C PRO A 65 -3.08 -5.15 -5.02
N SER A 66 -1.92 -4.51 -4.89
CA SER A 66 -0.86 -4.96 -3.99
C SER A 66 -0.16 -3.79 -3.32
N VAL A 67 0.38 -4.02 -2.13
CA VAL A 67 1.13 -3.00 -1.40
C VAL A 67 2.51 -2.88 -2.02
N LEU A 68 2.81 -1.71 -2.57
CA LEU A 68 4.11 -1.35 -3.12
C LEU A 68 4.83 -0.40 -2.18
N GLN A 69 6.13 -0.62 -2.03
CA GLN A 69 7.05 0.39 -1.58
C GLN A 69 7.40 1.30 -2.74
N MET A 70 7.69 2.56 -2.43
CA MET A 70 7.92 3.56 -3.45
C MET A 70 9.04 4.50 -3.03
N GLY A 71 9.84 4.87 -4.01
CA GLY A 71 10.82 5.95 -3.90
C GLY A 71 10.73 6.84 -5.14
N VAL A 72 10.99 8.13 -4.98
CA VAL A 72 11.04 9.07 -6.10
C VAL A 72 12.38 9.77 -6.13
N ASN A 73 12.95 9.91 -7.32
CA ASN A 73 14.13 10.72 -7.56
C ASN A 73 13.85 11.74 -8.67
N HIS A 74 14.90 12.39 -9.18
CA HIS A 74 14.74 13.45 -10.19
C HIS A 74 14.18 12.94 -11.51
N ASP A 75 14.47 11.69 -11.87
CA ASP A 75 14.11 11.13 -13.17
C ASP A 75 12.96 10.12 -13.08
N ASN A 76 12.82 9.38 -11.98
CA ASN A 76 11.91 8.25 -11.89
C ASN A 76 11.17 8.17 -10.55
N LEU A 77 9.92 7.74 -10.62
CA LEU A 77 9.22 7.06 -9.54
C LEU A 77 9.49 5.57 -9.65
N ILE A 78 10.03 5.00 -8.60
CA ILE A 78 10.41 3.61 -8.50
C ILE A 78 9.41 2.90 -7.60
N LEU A 79 8.83 1.83 -8.10
CA LEU A 79 7.84 1.00 -7.42
C LEU A 79 8.45 -0.38 -7.20
N TYR A 80 8.27 -0.96 -6.02
CA TYR A 80 8.77 -2.30 -5.75
C TYR A 80 7.95 -3.01 -4.69
N ASN A 81 7.98 -4.34 -4.71
CA ASN A 81 7.25 -5.16 -3.73
C ASN A 81 8.18 -6.13 -2.98
N TYR A 82 7.61 -6.79 -1.99
CA TYR A 82 8.31 -7.79 -1.16
C TYR A 82 8.73 -9.06 -1.90
N GLN A 83 8.24 -9.26 -3.13
CA GLN A 83 8.56 -10.41 -3.97
C GLN A 83 9.76 -10.14 -4.89
N GLY A 84 10.36 -8.94 -4.82
CA GLY A 84 11.48 -8.55 -5.65
C GLY A 84 11.08 -8.02 -7.03
N TRP A 85 9.79 -7.82 -7.28
CA TRP A 85 9.35 -7.09 -8.46
C TRP A 85 9.65 -5.60 -8.27
N SER A 86 10.15 -4.95 -9.30
CA SER A 86 10.38 -3.52 -9.33
C SER A 86 10.15 -2.95 -10.72
N ASP A 87 9.65 -1.72 -10.77
CA ASP A 87 9.50 -0.99 -12.02
C ASP A 87 9.62 0.51 -11.81
N LYS A 88 9.70 1.27 -12.90
CA LYS A 88 9.97 2.70 -12.90
C LYS A 88 9.05 3.43 -13.86
N VAL A 89 8.56 4.58 -13.41
CA VAL A 89 7.81 5.54 -14.23
C VAL A 89 8.62 6.82 -14.28
N ASN A 90 8.96 7.27 -15.48
CA ASN A 90 9.73 8.49 -15.68
C ASN A 90 8.89 9.72 -15.31
N VAL A 91 9.45 10.60 -14.48
CA VAL A 91 8.79 11.81 -13.98
C VAL A 91 8.54 12.82 -15.09
N ARG A 92 9.40 12.84 -16.13
CA ARG A 92 9.27 13.77 -17.26
C ARG A 92 8.05 13.47 -18.14
N ASP A 93 7.59 12.22 -18.10
CA ASP A 93 6.44 11.79 -18.90
C ASP A 93 5.11 11.99 -18.17
N TRP A 94 5.14 12.59 -16.96
CA TRP A 94 3.94 12.86 -16.18
C TRP A 94 3.14 14.02 -16.74
N CYS A 95 1.85 13.79 -16.95
CA CYS A 95 0.89 14.78 -17.42
C CYS A 95 0.14 15.44 -16.26
N SER A 96 -0.16 14.70 -15.19
CA SER A 96 -0.76 15.26 -13.98
C SER A 96 -0.50 14.40 -12.74
N VAL A 97 -0.50 15.06 -11.57
CA VAL A 97 -0.46 14.42 -10.25
C VAL A 97 -1.60 14.99 -9.41
N GLU A 98 -2.55 14.13 -9.06
CA GLU A 98 -3.79 14.50 -8.36
C GLU A 98 -3.97 13.65 -7.10
N LYS A 99 -4.70 14.17 -6.12
CA LYS A 99 -5.12 13.41 -4.93
C LYS A 99 -6.61 13.63 -4.68
N PHE A 100 -7.26 12.60 -4.16
CA PHE A 100 -8.67 12.67 -3.78
C PHE A 100 -8.97 11.72 -2.62
N THR A 101 -10.13 11.93 -2.00
CA THR A 101 -10.58 11.14 -0.85
C THR A 101 -11.95 10.57 -1.18
N VAL A 102 -12.13 9.27 -0.96
CA VAL A 102 -13.41 8.59 -1.09
C VAL A 102 -13.89 8.18 0.28
N GLN A 103 -15.11 8.59 0.63
CA GLN A 103 -15.81 8.10 1.82
C GLN A 103 -16.67 6.90 1.41
N LYS A 104 -16.32 5.71 1.89
CA LYS A 104 -17.20 4.55 1.78
C LYS A 104 -18.14 4.57 2.97
N LYS A 105 -19.42 4.81 2.69
CA LYS A 105 -20.49 4.72 3.69
C LYS A 105 -20.62 3.28 4.20
N ALA A 106 -20.88 3.15 5.49
CA ALA A 106 -21.22 1.87 6.08
C ALA A 106 -22.47 1.28 5.38
N ASP A 107 -22.35 0.05 4.90
CA ASP A 107 -23.46 -0.69 4.31
C ASP A 107 -24.18 -1.46 5.43
N TYR A 108 -25.26 -0.86 5.92
CA TYR A 108 -26.14 -1.49 6.91
C TYR A 108 -27.12 -2.40 6.17
N VAL A 109 -26.67 -3.58 5.77
CA VAL A 109 -27.58 -4.60 5.20
C VAL A 109 -28.67 -4.88 6.24
N VAL A 110 -29.93 -4.69 5.81
CA VAL A 110 -31.15 -4.65 6.65
C VAL A 110 -31.33 -5.91 7.52
N GLY A 111 -30.68 -7.03 7.20
CA GLY A 111 -30.71 -8.28 7.96
C GLY A 111 -29.73 -8.40 9.14
N SER A 112 -28.69 -7.55 9.22
CA SER A 112 -27.66 -7.63 10.28
C SER A 112 -27.93 -6.71 11.48
N VAL A 113 -28.79 -5.70 11.29
CA VAL A 113 -29.15 -4.72 12.33
C VAL A 113 -29.95 -5.37 13.45
N THR A 114 -30.77 -6.38 13.13
CA THR A 114 -31.61 -7.12 14.09
C THR A 114 -30.81 -8.03 15.03
N LEU A 115 -29.62 -8.50 14.60
CA LEU A 115 -28.79 -9.43 15.37
C LEU A 115 -27.67 -8.73 16.15
N LEU A 116 -27.21 -7.57 15.67
CA LEU A 116 -26.11 -6.80 16.27
C LEU A 116 -26.56 -5.52 16.99
N GLY A 117 -27.83 -5.13 16.90
CA GLY A 117 -28.46 -4.03 17.66
C GLY A 117 -27.51 -2.85 17.98
N PRO A 118 -27.22 -2.57 19.26
CA PRO A 118 -26.38 -1.43 19.67
C PRO A 118 -24.88 -1.54 19.32
N LEU A 119 -24.40 -2.71 18.87
CA LEU A 119 -23.01 -2.92 18.47
C LEU A 119 -22.75 -2.64 16.98
N VAL A 120 -23.82 -2.43 16.19
CA VAL A 120 -23.73 -2.08 14.77
C VAL A 120 -22.77 -0.92 14.47
N PRO A 121 -22.72 0.18 15.25
CA PRO A 121 -21.78 1.29 15.01
C PRO A 121 -20.30 0.97 15.33
N LEU A 122 -20.01 -0.14 16.02
CA LEU A 122 -18.64 -0.60 16.27
C LEU A 122 -18.08 -1.37 15.07
N PHE A 123 -18.92 -2.11 14.36
CA PHE A 123 -18.51 -2.97 13.24
C PHE A 123 -18.73 -2.33 11.86
N PHE A 124 -19.70 -1.43 11.74
CA PHE A 124 -20.08 -0.77 10.50
C PHE A 124 -19.88 0.73 10.66
N ARG A 125 -18.65 1.17 10.39
CA ARG A 125 -18.27 2.58 10.38
C ARG A 125 -17.96 3.01 8.96
N ASP A 126 -18.25 4.27 8.68
CA ASP A 126 -17.73 4.93 7.49
C ASP A 126 -16.21 4.80 7.46
N THR A 127 -15.69 4.45 6.30
CA THR A 127 -14.25 4.32 6.09
C THR A 127 -13.81 5.31 5.03
N PHE A 128 -12.75 6.05 5.33
CA PHE A 128 -12.11 6.94 4.38
C PHE A 128 -10.97 6.21 3.68
N LYS A 129 -10.92 6.37 2.37
CA LYS A 129 -9.84 5.90 1.51
C LYS A 129 -9.24 7.09 0.79
N TYR A 130 -7.92 7.14 0.78
CA TYR A 130 -7.14 8.28 0.33
C TYR A 130 -6.34 7.85 -0.89
N PHE A 131 -6.54 8.53 -2.01
CA PHE A 131 -5.98 8.15 -3.30
C PHE A 131 -5.04 9.22 -3.85
N ILE A 132 -4.02 8.77 -4.59
CA ILE A 132 -3.16 9.60 -5.43
C ILE A 132 -3.18 8.99 -6.82
N THR A 133 -3.34 9.82 -7.84
CA THR A 133 -3.30 9.42 -9.25
C THR A 133 -2.23 10.18 -9.99
N ILE A 134 -1.42 9.45 -10.76
CA ILE A 134 -0.43 10.00 -11.67
C ILE A 134 -0.84 9.62 -13.08
N LYS A 135 -1.08 10.62 -13.93
CA LYS A 135 -1.29 10.44 -15.37
C LYS A 135 0.05 10.61 -16.07
N TYR A 136 0.40 9.72 -16.99
CA TYR A 136 1.66 9.81 -17.73
C TYR A 136 1.55 9.13 -19.09
N ILE A 137 2.49 9.44 -19.99
CA ILE A 137 2.64 8.77 -21.28
C ILE A 137 3.67 7.66 -21.13
N ASP A 138 3.32 6.43 -21.50
CA ASP A 138 4.24 5.30 -21.42
C ASP A 138 5.21 5.21 -22.61
N ILE A 139 6.01 4.14 -22.64
CA ILE A 139 7.00 3.89 -23.69
C ILE A 139 6.35 3.64 -25.07
N ASP A 140 5.12 3.14 -25.09
CA ASP A 140 4.33 2.87 -26.30
C ASP A 140 3.52 4.12 -26.73
N ARG A 141 3.73 5.25 -26.05
CA ARG A 141 3.04 6.54 -26.24
C ARG A 141 1.55 6.49 -25.91
N GLU A 142 1.16 5.58 -25.03
CA GLU A 142 -0.21 5.47 -24.54
C GLU A 142 -0.38 6.22 -23.22
N GLU A 143 -1.54 6.87 -23.06
CA GLU A 143 -1.92 7.48 -21.78
C GLU A 143 -2.21 6.39 -20.75
N ASN A 144 -1.47 6.45 -19.65
CA ASN A 144 -1.58 5.52 -18.54
C ASN A 144 -1.82 6.25 -17.22
N HIS A 145 -2.37 5.48 -16.28
CA HIS A 145 -2.72 5.96 -14.95
C HIS A 145 -2.12 5.05 -13.91
N LEU A 146 -1.43 5.65 -12.94
CA LEU A 146 -1.01 4.96 -11.74
C LEU A 146 -1.91 5.40 -10.58
N VAL A 147 -2.59 4.44 -9.95
CA VAL A 147 -3.53 4.69 -8.84
C VAL A 147 -2.98 4.10 -7.54
N LEU A 148 -2.75 4.96 -6.56
CA LEU A 148 -2.22 4.60 -5.24
C LEU A 148 -3.24 4.89 -4.15
N GLU A 149 -3.47 3.94 -3.25
CA GLU A 149 -4.40 4.04 -2.11
C GLU A 149 -3.64 3.93 -0.78
N THR A 150 -4.07 4.72 0.20
CA THR A 150 -3.75 4.52 1.60
C THR A 150 -4.97 4.71 2.50
N GLY A 151 -4.97 4.07 3.66
CA GLY A 151 -5.92 4.34 4.74
C GLY A 151 -5.53 5.52 5.63
N ASN A 152 -4.39 6.17 5.37
CA ASN A 152 -3.83 7.22 6.23
C ASN A 152 -3.69 8.55 5.48
N SER A 153 -4.48 9.55 5.88
CA SER A 153 -4.47 10.89 5.29
C SER A 153 -3.11 11.59 5.40
N LYS A 154 -2.40 11.43 6.52
CA LYS A 154 -1.08 12.04 6.71
C LYS A 154 -0.08 11.45 5.72
N LEU A 155 -0.15 10.14 5.49
CA LEU A 155 0.71 9.48 4.51
C LEU A 155 0.37 9.94 3.09
N GLN A 156 -0.91 10.03 2.73
CA GLN A 156 -1.33 10.58 1.43
C GLN A 156 -0.76 11.98 1.23
N GLU A 157 -0.87 12.87 2.21
CA GLU A 157 -0.40 14.25 2.11
C GLU A 157 1.12 14.32 1.90
N GLN A 158 1.87 13.54 2.70
CA GLN A 158 3.32 13.47 2.61
C GLN A 158 3.77 12.96 1.24
N VAL A 159 3.18 11.86 0.76
CA VAL A 159 3.52 11.28 -0.53
C VAL A 159 3.16 12.23 -1.67
N TYR A 160 1.94 12.78 -1.64
CA TYR A 160 1.48 13.74 -2.65
C TYR A 160 2.41 14.96 -2.74
N THR A 161 2.78 15.56 -1.61
CA THR A 161 3.66 16.73 -1.58
C THR A 161 5.00 16.44 -2.23
N LYS A 162 5.56 15.26 -1.96
CA LYS A 162 6.83 14.83 -2.57
C LYS A 162 6.66 14.64 -4.08
N LEU A 163 5.69 13.85 -4.51
CA LEU A 163 5.43 13.58 -5.94
C LEU A 163 5.15 14.87 -6.71
N PHE A 164 4.28 15.73 -6.19
CA PHE A 164 3.90 16.99 -6.84
C PHE A 164 5.09 17.95 -7.00
N ARG A 165 6.01 17.96 -6.03
CA ARG A 165 7.26 18.74 -6.13
C ARG A 165 8.19 18.21 -7.23
N HIS A 166 8.27 16.90 -7.45
CA HIS A 166 9.04 16.32 -8.55
C HIS A 166 8.38 16.60 -9.90
N TYR A 167 7.05 16.42 -10.00
CA TYR A 167 6.25 16.79 -11.16
C TYR A 167 6.51 18.25 -11.59
N ARG A 168 6.36 19.20 -10.66
CA ARG A 168 6.56 20.63 -10.90
C ARG A 168 7.96 21.03 -11.33
N LYS A 169 8.98 20.23 -11.02
CA LYS A 169 10.37 20.49 -11.43
C LYS A 169 10.67 19.94 -12.83
N ALA A 170 9.90 18.95 -13.28
CA ALA A 170 10.08 18.29 -14.56
C ALA A 170 9.25 18.93 -15.68
N SER A 171 8.11 19.56 -15.34
CA SER A 171 7.31 20.42 -16.21
C SER A 171 7.96 21.78 -16.44
#